data_AF-A0A837ZZK7-F1
#
_entry.id   AF-A0A837ZZK7-F1
#
_cell.length_a   1.000
_cell.length_b   1.000
_cell.length_c   1.000
_cell.angle_alpha   90.00
_cell.angle_beta   90.00
_cell.angle_gamma   90.00
#
_symmetry.space_group_name_H-M   'P 1'
#
loop_
_entity.id
_entity.type
_entity.pdbx_description
1 polymer ?
#
loop_
_entity_poly.entity_id
_entity_poly.type
_entity_poly.pdbx_seq_one_letter_code
_entity_poly.pdbx_strand_id
1 'polypeptide(L)'
;MTRGFEIFRGTLDRFAARPEIRQARGGQRIHDVAVRAGDPLRVTVRGRAGVGVTSVIGALGRTMPAEAGPGHALIEVPIPNQDPADSTDAMDVQIVVFAEVLKPEDRAVLAASAAPKVLILNKADLTDPGGARGPWTAAVGRCAEYRAETRVPTLPLSAHVPLADLDEGIVEALKSMVEHPADTSSVDAFVTCTHEVPAAMRRRLLHELDLYPMGCAIGALRQVPGLGAPALTALLRDLSGIDAVVDAIRAAIAQGWYRRMRSVLAELHRIGVTGVLPMQVDAFLTSDDLLVAAMQCAVDAATAAGIPVELSDHPEDHRYRAERWQRFAAGPVTATYAAMGTDIVRGSLRLWRLAGGRA
;
A
#
# COMPACT_ATOMS: atom_id res chain seq x y z
N MET A 1 9.08 -0.74 8.60
CA MET A 1 8.82 0.66 9.00
C MET A 1 9.32 1.59 7.88
N THR A 2 8.87 2.85 7.80
CA THR A 2 9.56 3.84 6.95
C THR A 2 10.77 4.42 7.68
N ARG A 3 11.82 4.81 6.95
CA ARG A 3 13.07 5.33 7.53
C ARG A 3 12.83 6.56 8.41
N GLY A 4 11.95 7.47 7.99
CA GLY A 4 11.57 8.64 8.76
C GLY A 4 10.92 8.29 10.09
N PHE A 5 10.05 7.28 10.11
CA PHE A 5 9.40 6.86 11.35
C PHE A 5 10.40 6.16 12.29
N GLU A 6 11.41 5.46 11.77
CA GLU A 6 12.51 4.91 12.58
C GLU A 6 13.31 6.03 13.28
N ILE A 7 13.64 7.10 12.55
CA ILE A 7 14.35 8.27 13.10
C ILE A 7 13.49 8.98 14.15
N PHE A 8 12.19 9.16 13.86
CA PHE A 8 11.23 9.73 14.81
C PHE A 8 11.14 8.89 16.08
N ARG A 9 11.00 7.57 15.96
CA ARG A 9 10.94 6.65 17.10
C ARG A 9 12.20 6.73 17.94
N GLY A 10 13.39 6.68 17.32
CA GLY A 10 14.64 6.82 18.05
C GLY A 10 14.76 8.16 18.80
N THR A 11 14.22 9.23 18.23
CA THR A 11 14.18 10.56 18.86
C THR A 11 13.21 10.59 20.04
N LEU A 12 12.02 10.00 19.88
CA LEU A 12 11.01 9.86 20.93
C LEU A 12 11.49 8.97 22.09
N ASP A 13 12.10 7.83 21.79
CA ASP A 13 12.64 6.90 22.78
C ASP A 13 13.73 7.56 23.62
N ARG A 14 14.66 8.30 22.99
CA ARG A 14 15.68 9.08 23.71
C ARG A 14 15.06 10.13 24.63
N PHE A 15 14.00 10.81 24.20
CA PHE A 15 13.29 11.78 25.02
C PHE A 15 12.59 11.13 26.23
N ALA A 16 11.79 10.09 25.98
CA ALA A 16 11.09 9.36 27.03
C ALA A 16 12.05 8.67 28.01
N ALA A 17 13.26 8.32 27.57
CA ALA A 17 14.28 7.69 28.39
C ALA A 17 15.03 8.64 29.32
N ARG A 18 14.89 9.97 29.20
CA ARG A 18 15.64 10.92 30.05
C ARG A 18 15.26 10.76 31.53
N PRO A 19 16.22 10.81 32.47
CA PRO A 19 15.95 10.66 33.89
C PRO A 19 14.91 11.66 34.41
N GLU A 20 14.99 12.92 33.98
CA GLU A 20 14.05 13.97 34.38
C GLU A 20 12.63 13.73 33.86
N ILE A 21 12.47 12.99 32.76
CA ILE A 21 11.16 12.61 32.22
C ILE A 21 10.59 11.42 33.00
N ARG A 22 11.38 10.37 33.21
CA ARG A 22 10.92 9.15 33.90
C ARG A 22 10.55 9.39 35.37
N GLN A 23 11.30 10.23 36.06
CA GLN A 23 11.12 10.46 37.50
C GLN A 23 10.02 11.48 37.80
N ALA A 24 9.56 12.23 36.80
CA ALA A 24 8.53 13.24 36.99
C ALA A 24 7.14 12.64 37.22
N ARG A 25 6.36 13.30 38.09
CA ARG A 25 4.94 12.98 38.27
C ARG A 25 4.19 13.17 36.95
N GLY A 26 3.66 12.08 36.39
CA GLY A 26 2.97 12.07 35.09
C GLY A 26 3.87 11.71 33.89
N GLY A 27 5.17 11.51 34.08
CA GLY A 27 6.12 11.07 33.04
C GLY A 27 5.77 9.72 32.43
N GLN A 28 5.09 8.85 33.18
CA GLN A 28 4.57 7.57 32.68
C GLN A 28 3.71 7.74 31.42
N ARG A 29 2.90 8.81 31.32
CA ARG A 29 2.07 9.05 30.13
C ARG A 29 2.91 9.25 28.88
N ILE A 30 4.08 9.89 28.99
CA ILE A 30 5.02 10.08 27.87
C ILE A 30 5.65 8.74 27.49
N HIS A 31 5.99 7.91 28.48
CA HIS A 31 6.49 6.57 28.24
C HIS A 31 5.46 5.68 27.53
N ASP A 32 4.20 5.68 28.00
CA ASP A 32 3.12 4.91 27.39
C ASP A 32 2.87 5.33 25.93
N VAL A 33 2.97 6.64 25.64
CA VAL A 33 2.91 7.16 24.27
C VAL A 33 4.06 6.65 23.41
N ALA A 34 5.29 6.65 23.94
CA ALA A 34 6.46 6.14 23.22
C ALA A 34 6.35 4.64 22.93
N VAL A 35 5.88 3.85 23.90
CA VAL A 35 5.64 2.41 23.74
C VAL A 35 4.60 2.16 22.65
N ARG A 36 3.42 2.80 22.73
CA ARG A 36 2.35 2.65 21.73
C ARG A 36 2.76 3.12 20.34
N ALA A 37 3.63 4.11 20.23
CA ALA A 37 4.15 4.55 18.94
C ALA A 37 4.89 3.42 18.19
N GLY A 38 5.48 2.46 18.92
CA GLY A 38 6.21 1.32 18.40
C GLY A 38 5.36 0.10 18.02
N ASP A 39 4.05 0.11 18.32
CA ASP A 39 3.15 -1.00 17.99
C ASP A 39 3.14 -1.26 16.46
N PRO A 40 2.81 -2.47 15.99
CA PRO A 40 2.63 -2.71 14.56
C PRO A 40 1.55 -1.79 13.95
N LEU A 41 1.69 -1.49 12.66
CA LEU A 41 0.64 -0.77 11.90
C LEU A 41 -0.41 -1.78 11.45
N ARG A 42 -1.68 -1.60 11.81
CA ARG A 42 -2.75 -2.55 11.46
C ARG A 42 -3.31 -2.24 10.07
N VAL A 43 -3.15 -3.18 9.15
CA VAL A 43 -3.67 -3.13 7.78
C VAL A 43 -4.80 -4.12 7.64
N THR A 44 -6.01 -3.65 7.37
CA THR A 44 -7.18 -4.53 7.31
C THR A 44 -7.62 -4.77 5.87
N VAL A 45 -7.84 -6.04 5.49
CA VAL A 45 -8.42 -6.40 4.17
C VAL A 45 -9.88 -6.78 4.32
N ARG A 46 -10.80 -6.04 3.70
CA ARG A 46 -12.26 -6.29 3.76
C ARG A 46 -12.86 -6.38 2.38
N GLY A 47 -14.00 -7.03 2.29
CA GLY A 47 -14.81 -7.11 1.09
C GLY A 47 -16.02 -8.00 1.33
N ARG A 48 -17.04 -7.87 0.48
CA ARG A 48 -18.25 -8.70 0.57
C ARG A 48 -17.94 -10.18 0.29
N ALA A 49 -18.82 -11.07 0.74
CA ALA A 49 -18.75 -12.47 0.33
C ALA A 49 -18.74 -12.59 -1.21
N GLY A 50 -17.85 -13.44 -1.74
CA GLY A 50 -17.74 -13.69 -3.18
C GLY A 50 -16.87 -12.72 -3.98
N VAL A 51 -16.34 -11.63 -3.39
CA VAL A 51 -15.43 -10.71 -4.10
C VAL A 51 -13.97 -11.19 -4.16
N GLY A 52 -13.67 -12.32 -3.51
CA GLY A 52 -12.35 -12.96 -3.57
C GLY A 52 -11.31 -12.43 -2.58
N VAL A 53 -11.73 -11.93 -1.41
CA VAL A 53 -10.83 -11.43 -0.35
C VAL A 53 -9.72 -12.44 -0.01
N THR A 54 -10.04 -13.73 0.15
CA THR A 54 -9.06 -14.78 0.44
C THR A 54 -8.00 -14.90 -0.65
N SER A 55 -8.39 -14.80 -1.92
CA SER A 55 -7.46 -14.82 -3.06
C SER A 55 -6.55 -13.61 -3.05
N VAL A 56 -7.07 -12.42 -2.75
CA VAL A 56 -6.26 -11.19 -2.60
C VAL A 56 -5.25 -11.36 -1.48
N ILE A 57 -5.66 -11.85 -0.30
CA ILE A 57 -4.74 -12.10 0.82
C ILE A 57 -3.66 -13.10 0.44
N GLY A 58 -4.01 -14.19 -0.25
CA GLY A 58 -3.04 -15.17 -0.75
C GLY A 58 -2.05 -14.59 -1.77
N ALA A 59 -2.50 -13.69 -2.65
CA ALA A 59 -1.62 -12.96 -3.58
C ALA A 59 -0.69 -11.99 -2.83
N LEU A 60 -1.21 -11.24 -1.86
CA LEU A 60 -0.43 -10.34 -1.02
C LEU A 60 0.60 -11.10 -0.17
N GLY A 61 0.23 -12.22 0.45
CA GLY A 61 1.15 -13.02 1.27
C GLY A 61 2.34 -13.58 0.50
N ARG A 62 2.20 -13.77 -0.82
CA ARG A 62 3.31 -14.19 -1.71
C ARG A 62 4.21 -13.05 -2.16
N THR A 63 3.76 -11.80 -2.06
CA THR A 63 4.47 -10.61 -2.59
C THR A 63 4.94 -9.64 -1.52
N MET A 64 4.30 -9.68 -0.35
CA MET A 64 4.61 -8.92 0.84
C MET A 64 4.89 -9.91 1.97
N PRO A 65 6.12 -10.46 2.07
CA PRO A 65 6.45 -11.39 3.15
C PRO A 65 6.23 -10.72 4.51
N ALA A 66 5.70 -11.49 5.46
CA ALA A 66 5.47 -11.01 6.81
C ALA A 66 6.81 -10.74 7.50
N GLU A 67 7.10 -9.48 7.79
CA GLU A 67 8.22 -9.12 8.66
C GLU A 67 7.74 -9.14 10.11
N ALA A 68 8.40 -9.93 10.96
CA ALA A 68 8.06 -10.05 12.37
C ALA A 68 8.86 -9.05 13.22
N GLY A 69 8.16 -8.22 14.01
CA GLY A 69 8.78 -7.33 15.00
C GLY A 69 7.94 -6.07 15.31
N PRO A 70 8.36 -5.26 16.30
CA PRO A 70 7.80 -3.93 16.53
C PRO A 70 8.13 -3.01 15.34
N GLY A 71 7.13 -2.27 14.85
CA GLY A 71 7.33 -1.33 13.74
C GLY A 71 7.07 -1.84 12.32
N HIS A 72 6.60 -3.07 12.17
CA HIS A 72 6.16 -3.62 10.89
C HIS A 72 4.65 -3.40 10.69
N ALA A 73 4.19 -3.57 9.46
CA ALA A 73 2.76 -3.57 9.18
C ALA A 73 2.22 -4.99 9.37
N LEU A 74 1.18 -5.13 10.19
CA LEU A 74 0.45 -6.37 10.39
C LEU A 74 -0.78 -6.36 9.48
N ILE A 75 -0.82 -7.28 8.52
CA ILE A 75 -2.01 -7.49 7.69
C ILE A 75 -2.98 -8.37 8.48
N GLU A 76 -4.07 -7.77 8.93
CA GLU A 76 -5.14 -8.44 9.64
C GLU A 76 -6.29 -8.78 8.69
N VAL A 77 -6.73 -10.03 8.80
CA VAL A 77 -7.94 -10.52 8.15
C VAL A 77 -9.06 -10.40 9.18
N PRO A 78 -10.04 -9.51 8.99
CA PRO A 78 -11.15 -9.41 9.91
C PRO A 78 -11.95 -10.71 9.89
N ILE A 79 -12.35 -11.16 11.07
CA ILE A 79 -13.18 -12.35 11.24
C ILE A 79 -14.57 -12.03 10.66
N PRO A 80 -15.14 -12.87 9.77
CA PRO A 80 -16.49 -12.67 9.27
C PRO A 80 -17.49 -12.54 10.44
N ASN A 81 -18.40 -11.57 10.36
CA ASN A 81 -19.46 -11.26 11.35
C ASN A 81 -19.07 -10.50 12.62
N GLN A 82 -17.86 -9.93 12.71
CA GLN A 82 -17.62 -8.87 13.71
C GLN A 82 -18.14 -7.53 13.19
N ASP A 83 -18.99 -6.89 13.99
CA ASP A 83 -19.56 -5.58 13.69
C ASP A 83 -18.41 -4.54 13.62
N PRO A 84 -18.29 -3.71 12.58
CA PRO A 84 -17.23 -2.71 12.47
C PRO A 84 -17.15 -1.74 13.64
N ALA A 85 -18.24 -1.60 14.41
CA ALA A 85 -18.33 -0.78 15.60
C ALA A 85 -17.69 -1.43 16.84
N ASP A 86 -17.56 -2.76 16.90
CA ASP A 86 -17.00 -3.48 18.05
C ASP A 86 -15.47 -3.49 18.08
N SER A 87 -14.80 -3.18 16.96
CA SER A 87 -13.38 -2.90 16.94
C SER A 87 -13.15 -1.41 17.14
N THR A 88 -13.21 -0.94 18.39
CA THR A 88 -12.87 0.44 18.81
C THR A 88 -11.41 0.83 18.56
N ASP A 89 -10.57 -0.08 18.07
CA ASP A 89 -9.22 0.25 17.65
C ASP A 89 -9.22 0.94 16.28
N ALA A 90 -8.67 2.14 16.26
CA ALA A 90 -8.46 2.89 15.03
C ALA A 90 -7.57 2.08 14.06
N MET A 91 -8.17 1.58 12.99
CA MET A 91 -7.42 0.90 11.91
C MET A 91 -6.48 1.90 11.25
N ASP A 92 -5.21 1.55 11.12
CA ASP A 92 -4.21 2.46 10.56
C ASP A 92 -4.29 2.54 9.03
N VAL A 93 -4.62 1.43 8.34
CA VAL A 93 -4.77 1.34 6.88
C VAL A 93 -5.91 0.38 6.52
N GLN A 94 -6.69 0.72 5.49
CA GLN A 94 -7.80 -0.12 5.00
C GLN A 94 -7.66 -0.51 3.53
N ILE A 95 -7.77 -1.79 3.24
CA ILE A 95 -7.85 -2.35 1.90
C ILE A 95 -9.29 -2.84 1.70
N VAL A 96 -9.99 -2.28 0.72
CA VAL A 96 -11.37 -2.66 0.39
C VAL A 96 -11.38 -3.31 -0.98
N VAL A 97 -11.76 -4.58 -0.99
CA VAL A 97 -11.88 -5.43 -2.16
C VAL A 97 -13.33 -5.45 -2.61
N PHE A 98 -13.55 -5.18 -3.89
CA PHE A 98 -14.85 -5.29 -4.53
C PHE A 98 -14.70 -5.95 -5.90
N ALA A 99 -15.81 -6.39 -6.47
CA ALA A 99 -15.87 -7.00 -7.79
C ALA A 99 -17.03 -6.37 -8.57
N GLU A 100 -16.82 -6.15 -9.86
CA GLU A 100 -17.76 -5.54 -10.83
C GLU A 100 -18.18 -4.10 -10.50
N VAL A 101 -18.91 -3.91 -9.39
CA VAL A 101 -19.53 -2.65 -8.99
C VAL A 101 -19.24 -2.34 -7.52
N LEU A 102 -18.93 -1.08 -7.24
CA LEU A 102 -18.79 -0.56 -5.87
C LEU A 102 -20.18 -0.35 -5.25
N LYS A 103 -20.60 -1.27 -4.39
CA LYS A 103 -21.94 -1.27 -3.80
C LYS A 103 -22.08 -0.27 -2.65
N PRO A 104 -23.31 0.08 -2.21
CA PRO A 104 -23.54 1.01 -1.10
C PRO A 104 -22.81 0.61 0.19
N GLU A 105 -22.72 -0.70 0.48
CA GLU A 105 -22.03 -1.20 1.66
C GLU A 105 -20.52 -0.96 1.58
N ASP A 106 -19.93 -1.13 0.39
CA ASP A 106 -18.51 -0.84 0.15
C ASP A 106 -18.23 0.67 0.38
N ARG A 107 -19.16 1.53 -0.05
CA ARG A 107 -19.10 2.99 0.14
C ARG A 107 -19.25 3.40 1.61
N ALA A 108 -20.10 2.71 2.37
CA ALA A 108 -20.25 2.96 3.80
C ALA A 108 -18.94 2.70 4.54
N VAL A 109 -18.20 1.64 4.18
CA VAL A 109 -16.85 1.38 4.73
C VAL A 109 -15.88 2.51 4.40
N LEU A 110 -15.92 3.04 3.17
CA LEU A 110 -15.08 4.17 2.78
C LEU A 110 -15.39 5.46 3.56
N ALA A 111 -16.65 5.70 3.90
CA ALA A 111 -17.09 6.86 4.66
C ALA A 111 -16.78 6.76 6.16
N ALA A 112 -16.79 5.54 6.72
CA ALA A 112 -16.70 5.30 8.16
C ALA A 112 -15.33 5.62 8.80
N SER A 113 -14.26 5.74 8.01
CA SER A 113 -12.91 5.94 8.51
C SER A 113 -12.15 7.00 7.73
N ALA A 114 -11.28 7.76 8.39
CA ALA A 114 -10.35 8.66 7.72
C ALA A 114 -8.97 8.00 7.46
N ALA A 115 -8.79 6.71 7.79
CA ALA A 115 -7.56 5.98 7.53
C ALA A 115 -7.18 6.01 6.03
N PRO A 116 -5.88 6.01 5.68
CA PRO A 116 -5.41 5.71 4.33
C PRO A 116 -6.09 4.45 3.78
N LYS A 117 -6.59 4.51 2.55
CA LYS A 117 -7.31 3.41 1.92
C LYS A 117 -6.77 3.06 0.55
N VAL A 118 -6.92 1.79 0.17
CA VAL A 118 -6.72 1.28 -1.18
C VAL A 118 -7.96 0.49 -1.59
N LEU A 119 -8.50 0.82 -2.76
CA LEU A 119 -9.57 0.08 -3.41
C LEU A 119 -8.98 -0.92 -4.41
N ILE A 120 -9.43 -2.16 -4.33
CA ILE A 120 -9.02 -3.23 -5.24
C ILE A 120 -10.27 -3.74 -5.97
N LEU A 121 -10.33 -3.48 -7.29
CA LEU A 121 -11.27 -4.15 -8.18
C LEU A 121 -10.71 -5.53 -8.52
N ASN A 122 -11.08 -6.53 -7.72
CA ASN A 122 -10.67 -7.91 -7.96
C ASN A 122 -11.50 -8.55 -9.08
N LYS A 123 -10.98 -9.65 -9.65
CA LYS A 123 -11.54 -10.34 -10.82
C LYS A 123 -11.50 -9.47 -12.08
N ALA A 124 -10.40 -8.74 -12.27
CA ALA A 124 -10.20 -7.89 -13.44
C ALA A 124 -10.24 -8.70 -14.76
N ASP A 125 -9.90 -9.99 -14.71
CA ASP A 125 -10.03 -10.96 -15.79
C ASP A 125 -11.47 -11.21 -16.26
N LEU A 126 -12.47 -10.91 -15.43
CA LEU A 126 -13.89 -11.07 -15.75
C LEU A 126 -14.59 -9.72 -16.04
N THR A 127 -13.83 -8.64 -16.11
CA THR A 127 -14.43 -7.31 -16.29
C THR A 127 -14.84 -7.08 -17.74
N ASP A 128 -16.14 -7.07 -18.05
CA ASP A 128 -16.65 -6.85 -19.42
C ASP A 128 -15.99 -7.77 -20.48
N PRO A 129 -16.16 -9.10 -20.36
CA PRO A 129 -15.44 -10.08 -21.19
C PRO A 129 -15.82 -10.05 -22.67
N GLY A 130 -16.91 -9.37 -23.04
CA GLY A 130 -17.33 -9.14 -24.44
C GLY A 130 -16.85 -7.83 -25.03
N GLY A 131 -16.16 -6.99 -24.25
CA GLY A 131 -15.70 -5.68 -24.69
C GLY A 131 -14.56 -5.76 -25.70
N ALA A 132 -14.59 -4.89 -26.72
CA ALA A 132 -13.61 -4.90 -27.83
C ALA A 132 -12.14 -4.69 -27.40
N ARG A 133 -11.90 -4.16 -26.19
CA ARG A 133 -10.56 -3.89 -25.64
C ARG A 133 -10.06 -4.94 -24.64
N GLY A 134 -10.86 -5.97 -24.40
CA GLY A 134 -10.57 -7.05 -23.45
C GLY A 134 -10.74 -6.67 -21.97
N PRO A 135 -10.76 -7.67 -21.07
CA PRO A 135 -11.17 -7.47 -19.68
C PRO A 135 -10.28 -6.52 -18.88
N TRP A 136 -8.96 -6.66 -19.05
CA TRP A 136 -7.98 -5.85 -18.34
C TRP A 136 -8.14 -4.35 -18.61
N THR A 137 -8.28 -3.97 -19.88
CA THR A 137 -8.45 -2.58 -20.28
C THR A 137 -9.74 -1.99 -19.71
N ALA A 138 -10.83 -2.78 -19.70
CA ALA A 138 -12.09 -2.37 -19.10
C ALA A 138 -11.98 -2.19 -17.58
N ALA A 139 -11.24 -3.07 -16.89
CA ALA A 139 -10.97 -2.95 -15.46
C ALA A 139 -10.15 -1.70 -15.13
N VAL A 140 -9.11 -1.39 -15.91
CA VAL A 140 -8.31 -0.16 -15.76
C VAL A 140 -9.20 1.09 -15.92
N GLY A 141 -10.04 1.13 -16.96
CA GLY A 141 -10.97 2.24 -17.18
C GLY A 141 -11.93 2.44 -16.01
N ARG A 142 -12.52 1.35 -15.52
CA ARG A 142 -13.44 1.37 -14.37
C ARG A 142 -12.76 1.81 -13.08
N CYS A 143 -11.51 1.38 -12.85
CA CYS A 143 -10.72 1.84 -11.72
C CYS A 143 -10.45 3.35 -11.79
N ALA A 144 -10.21 3.91 -12.98
CA ALA A 144 -10.04 5.35 -13.15
C ALA A 144 -11.32 6.14 -12.81
N GLU A 145 -12.49 5.64 -13.24
CA GLU A 145 -13.80 6.21 -12.89
C GLU A 145 -14.01 6.24 -11.37
N TYR A 146 -13.83 5.10 -10.69
CA TYR A 146 -13.98 5.01 -9.24
C TYR A 146 -12.94 5.84 -8.48
N ARG A 147 -11.70 5.95 -9.00
CA ARG A 147 -10.69 6.82 -8.40
C ARG A 147 -11.10 8.28 -8.49
N ALA A 148 -11.66 8.72 -9.61
CA ALA A 148 -12.17 10.09 -9.76
C ALA A 148 -13.36 10.36 -8.81
N GLU A 149 -14.26 9.39 -8.68
CA GLU A 149 -15.44 9.49 -7.83
C GLU A 149 -15.09 9.50 -6.33
N THR A 150 -14.29 8.53 -5.88
CA THR A 150 -14.02 8.28 -4.45
C THR A 150 -12.81 9.04 -3.93
N ARG A 151 -11.93 9.51 -4.82
CA ARG A 151 -10.60 10.06 -4.50
C ARG A 151 -9.69 9.09 -3.74
N VAL A 152 -9.98 7.80 -3.80
CA VAL A 152 -9.16 6.73 -3.21
C VAL A 152 -8.39 6.03 -4.34
N PRO A 153 -7.09 5.72 -4.15
CA PRO A 153 -6.35 4.87 -5.09
C PRO A 153 -7.13 3.58 -5.37
N THR A 154 -7.51 3.38 -6.64
CA THR A 154 -8.31 2.23 -7.08
C THR A 154 -7.56 1.52 -8.19
N LEU A 155 -7.34 0.21 -8.02
CA LEU A 155 -6.50 -0.59 -8.89
C LEU A 155 -7.17 -1.92 -9.26
N PRO A 156 -7.03 -2.37 -10.52
CA PRO A 156 -7.50 -3.70 -10.91
C PRO A 156 -6.55 -4.77 -10.39
N LEU A 157 -7.10 -5.92 -10.05
CA LEU A 157 -6.34 -7.10 -9.66
C LEU A 157 -7.03 -8.37 -10.20
N SER A 158 -6.24 -9.26 -10.78
CA SER A 158 -6.67 -10.63 -11.08
C SER A 158 -5.97 -11.57 -10.10
N ALA A 159 -6.50 -11.68 -8.88
CA ALA A 159 -5.82 -12.37 -7.78
C ALA A 159 -5.65 -13.89 -7.98
N HIS A 160 -6.35 -14.47 -8.96
CA HIS A 160 -6.22 -15.88 -9.32
C HIS A 160 -5.04 -16.15 -10.27
N VAL A 161 -4.51 -15.11 -10.93
CA VAL A 161 -3.32 -15.26 -11.78
C VAL A 161 -2.17 -15.82 -10.94
N PRO A 162 -1.51 -16.90 -11.37
CA PRO A 162 -0.41 -17.48 -10.62
C PRO A 162 0.74 -16.50 -10.52
N LEU A 163 1.31 -16.43 -9.31
CA LEU A 163 2.52 -15.67 -9.01
C LEU A 163 3.74 -16.58 -8.83
N ALA A 164 3.59 -17.87 -9.14
CA ALA A 164 4.67 -18.86 -9.07
C ALA A 164 5.41 -18.91 -10.41
N ASP A 165 6.68 -19.34 -10.34
CA ASP A 165 7.50 -19.56 -11.53
C ASP A 165 6.92 -20.70 -12.37
N LEU A 166 6.86 -20.49 -13.68
CA LEU A 166 6.47 -21.53 -14.62
C LEU A 166 7.66 -22.44 -14.88
N ASP A 167 7.42 -23.74 -14.94
CA ASP A 167 8.43 -24.68 -15.42
C ASP A 167 8.39 -24.81 -16.96
N GLU A 168 9.47 -25.35 -17.52
CA GLU A 168 9.56 -25.53 -18.98
C GLU A 168 8.53 -26.52 -19.52
N GLY A 169 8.04 -27.46 -18.70
CA GLY A 169 6.99 -28.39 -19.12
C GLY A 169 5.66 -27.69 -19.39
N ILE A 170 5.32 -26.68 -18.59
CA ILE A 170 4.16 -25.80 -18.82
C ILE A 170 4.38 -24.97 -20.08
N VAL A 171 5.55 -24.38 -20.26
CA VAL A 171 5.86 -23.55 -21.43
C VAL A 171 5.76 -24.37 -22.73
N GLU A 172 6.32 -25.57 -22.78
CA GLU A 172 6.23 -26.44 -23.96
C GLU A 172 4.79 -26.88 -24.25
N ALA A 173 3.99 -27.16 -23.22
CA ALA A 173 2.58 -27.46 -23.40
C ALA A 173 1.79 -26.26 -23.97
N LEU A 174 2.10 -25.04 -23.53
CA LEU A 174 1.50 -23.81 -24.06
C LEU A 174 1.93 -23.55 -25.51
N LYS A 175 3.20 -23.81 -25.87
CA LYS A 175 3.68 -23.73 -27.26
C LYS A 175 2.96 -24.73 -28.16
N SER A 176 2.77 -25.98 -27.70
CA SER A 176 1.96 -26.96 -28.43
C SER A 176 0.52 -26.44 -28.67
N MET A 177 -0.07 -25.72 -27.71
CA MET A 177 -1.40 -25.09 -27.88
C MET A 177 -1.43 -23.88 -28.82
N VAL A 178 -0.27 -23.27 -29.09
CA VAL A 178 -0.14 -22.24 -30.13
C VAL A 178 -0.24 -22.88 -31.52
N GLU A 179 0.47 -23.99 -31.73
CA GLU A 179 0.51 -24.72 -33.00
C GLU A 179 -0.78 -25.49 -33.27
N HIS A 180 -1.30 -26.18 -32.25
CA HIS A 180 -2.52 -26.98 -32.29
C HIS A 180 -3.48 -26.45 -31.21
N PRO A 181 -4.43 -25.56 -31.53
CA PRO A 181 -5.32 -24.99 -30.51
C PRO A 181 -6.24 -26.03 -29.86
N ALA A 182 -6.31 -26.03 -28.52
CA ALA A 182 -7.28 -26.79 -27.74
C ALA A 182 -8.64 -26.07 -27.61
N ASP A 183 -9.71 -26.82 -27.34
CA ASP A 183 -11.02 -26.23 -27.02
C ASP A 183 -10.98 -25.58 -25.63
N THR A 184 -11.07 -24.26 -25.57
CA THR A 184 -11.02 -23.46 -24.33
C THR A 184 -12.37 -22.82 -24.00
N SER A 185 -13.46 -23.28 -24.64
CA SER A 185 -14.82 -22.75 -24.42
C SER A 185 -15.33 -22.96 -22.99
N SER A 186 -14.85 -24.00 -22.30
CA SER A 186 -15.09 -24.24 -20.88
C SER A 186 -13.96 -25.08 -20.28
N VAL A 187 -13.92 -25.14 -18.94
CA VAL A 187 -12.96 -25.98 -18.20
C VAL A 187 -13.10 -27.46 -18.58
N ASP A 188 -14.34 -27.96 -18.66
CA ASP A 188 -14.62 -29.36 -19.01
C ASP A 188 -14.27 -29.67 -20.46
N ALA A 189 -14.57 -28.75 -21.39
CA ALA A 189 -14.21 -28.90 -22.79
C ALA A 189 -12.68 -28.99 -22.97
N PHE A 190 -11.93 -28.14 -22.27
CA PHE A 190 -10.48 -28.16 -22.30
C PHE A 190 -9.88 -29.46 -21.77
N VAL A 191 -10.41 -30.00 -20.67
CA VAL A 191 -9.91 -31.25 -20.09
C VAL A 191 -10.24 -32.47 -20.97
N THR A 192 -11.42 -32.48 -21.59
CA THR A 192 -11.96 -33.67 -22.28
C THR A 192 -11.68 -33.71 -23.78
N CYS A 193 -11.30 -32.59 -24.42
CA CYS A 193 -11.03 -32.56 -25.85
C CYS A 193 -9.91 -33.53 -26.28
N THR A 194 -9.89 -33.95 -27.54
CA THR A 194 -8.76 -34.71 -28.10
C THR A 194 -7.64 -33.74 -28.45
N HIS A 195 -6.43 -33.95 -27.91
CA HIS A 195 -5.29 -33.07 -28.13
C HIS A 195 -3.96 -33.81 -27.88
N GLU A 196 -2.87 -33.30 -28.43
CA GLU A 196 -1.51 -33.86 -28.29
C GLU A 196 -0.97 -33.72 -26.87
N VAL A 197 -1.17 -32.55 -26.25
CA VAL A 197 -0.91 -32.35 -24.81
C VAL A 197 -1.76 -33.32 -23.97
N PRO A 198 -1.14 -34.19 -23.15
CA PRO A 198 -1.86 -35.19 -22.35
C PRO A 198 -2.87 -34.59 -21.38
N ALA A 199 -3.98 -35.30 -21.13
CA ALA A 199 -5.04 -34.85 -20.22
C ALA A 199 -4.53 -34.49 -18.82
N ALA A 200 -3.53 -35.20 -18.29
CA ALA A 200 -2.90 -34.87 -17.00
C ALA A 200 -2.21 -33.50 -17.02
N MET A 201 -1.48 -33.18 -18.11
CA MET A 201 -0.85 -31.87 -18.29
C MET A 201 -1.90 -30.76 -18.47
N ARG A 202 -2.99 -31.00 -19.20
CA ARG A 202 -4.09 -30.02 -19.30
C ARG A 202 -4.76 -29.72 -17.97
N ARG A 203 -4.99 -30.73 -17.12
CA ARG A 203 -5.49 -30.52 -15.75
C ARG A 203 -4.50 -29.71 -14.91
N ARG A 204 -3.20 -29.98 -15.06
CA ARG A 204 -2.14 -29.21 -14.41
C ARG A 204 -2.14 -27.76 -14.85
N LEU A 205 -2.22 -27.49 -16.16
CA LEU A 205 -2.32 -26.14 -16.72
C LEU A 205 -3.53 -25.38 -16.16
N LEU A 206 -4.70 -26.01 -16.07
CA LEU A 206 -5.87 -25.38 -15.45
C LEU A 206 -5.68 -25.11 -13.96
N HIS A 207 -5.09 -26.05 -13.22
CA HIS A 207 -4.86 -25.89 -11.79
C HIS A 207 -3.84 -24.77 -11.49
N GLU A 208 -2.80 -24.65 -12.32
CA GLU A 208 -1.72 -23.67 -12.11
C GLU A 208 -2.01 -22.31 -12.75
N LEU A 209 -2.61 -22.26 -13.94
CA LEU A 209 -2.85 -21.02 -14.69
C LEU A 209 -4.31 -20.59 -14.74
N ASP A 210 -5.27 -21.51 -14.77
CA ASP A 210 -6.65 -21.27 -15.20
C ASP A 210 -6.78 -20.80 -16.67
N LEU A 211 -8.00 -20.68 -17.20
CA LEU A 211 -8.27 -20.41 -18.62
C LEU A 211 -7.81 -19.01 -19.06
N TYR A 212 -8.07 -17.97 -18.27
CA TYR A 212 -7.73 -16.60 -18.66
C TYR A 212 -6.22 -16.34 -18.74
N PRO A 213 -5.41 -16.66 -17.70
CA PRO A 213 -3.96 -16.49 -17.76
C PRO A 213 -3.32 -17.38 -18.83
N MET A 214 -3.84 -18.60 -19.03
CA MET A 214 -3.41 -19.47 -20.13
C MET A 214 -3.68 -18.84 -21.51
N GLY A 215 -4.88 -18.26 -21.72
CA GLY A 215 -5.20 -17.56 -22.96
C GLY A 215 -4.26 -16.38 -23.23
N CYS A 216 -3.93 -15.61 -22.19
CA CYS A 216 -2.94 -14.53 -22.29
C CYS A 216 -1.54 -15.04 -22.63
N ALA A 217 -1.11 -16.14 -22.01
CA ALA A 217 0.18 -16.76 -22.27
C ALA A 217 0.30 -17.29 -23.71
N ILE A 218 -0.73 -17.97 -24.22
CA ILE A 218 -0.81 -18.42 -25.61
C ILE A 218 -0.79 -17.21 -26.56
N GLY A 219 -1.52 -16.14 -26.24
CA GLY A 219 -1.49 -14.89 -27.00
C GLY A 219 -0.09 -14.27 -27.07
N ALA A 220 0.65 -14.26 -25.95
CA ALA A 220 2.02 -13.76 -25.90
C ALA A 220 2.98 -14.62 -26.74
N LEU A 221 2.89 -15.95 -26.62
CA LEU A 221 3.70 -16.89 -27.40
C LEU A 221 3.42 -16.80 -28.91
N ARG A 222 2.19 -16.48 -29.32
CA ARG A 222 1.87 -16.20 -30.73
C ARG A 222 2.60 -14.97 -31.27
N GLN A 223 2.78 -13.94 -30.44
CA GLN A 223 3.50 -12.73 -30.83
C GLN A 223 5.02 -12.92 -30.78
N VAL A 224 5.49 -13.66 -29.78
CA VAL A 224 6.92 -13.92 -29.55
C VAL A 224 7.13 -15.41 -29.23
N PRO A 225 7.32 -16.27 -30.26
CA PRO A 225 7.42 -17.73 -30.09
C PRO A 225 8.58 -18.20 -29.20
N GLY A 226 9.63 -17.39 -29.08
CA GLY A 226 10.83 -17.69 -28.29
C GLY A 226 10.75 -17.32 -26.81
N LEU A 227 9.58 -16.91 -26.29
CA LEU A 227 9.45 -16.62 -24.85
C LEU A 227 9.69 -17.89 -24.03
N GLY A 228 10.65 -17.81 -23.10
CA GLY A 228 10.91 -18.85 -22.11
C GLY A 228 10.13 -18.63 -20.81
N ALA A 229 10.23 -19.60 -19.89
CA ALA A 229 9.54 -19.59 -18.60
C ALA A 229 9.66 -18.26 -17.81
N PRO A 230 10.86 -17.68 -17.59
CA PRO A 230 10.98 -16.45 -16.78
C PRO A 230 10.24 -15.25 -17.38
N ALA A 231 10.28 -15.10 -18.71
CA ALA A 231 9.63 -13.99 -19.39
C ALA A 231 8.11 -14.13 -19.35
N LEU A 232 7.61 -15.37 -19.43
CA LEU A 232 6.18 -15.65 -19.33
C LEU A 232 5.66 -15.47 -17.88
N THR A 233 6.43 -15.89 -16.88
CA THR A 233 6.13 -15.60 -15.46
C THR A 233 6.06 -14.10 -15.20
N ALA A 234 7.02 -13.32 -15.70
CA ALA A 234 7.02 -11.86 -15.57
C ALA A 234 5.77 -11.25 -16.22
N LEU A 235 5.40 -11.71 -17.42
CA LEU A 235 4.19 -11.26 -18.12
C LEU A 235 2.92 -11.58 -17.33
N LEU A 236 2.79 -12.78 -16.78
CA LEU A 236 1.62 -13.15 -15.96
C LEU A 236 1.56 -12.31 -14.68
N ARG A 237 2.71 -12.05 -14.05
CA ARG A 237 2.80 -11.16 -12.89
C ARG A 237 2.30 -9.75 -13.24
N ASP A 238 2.74 -9.19 -14.36
CA ASP A 238 2.28 -7.89 -14.84
C ASP A 238 0.76 -7.88 -15.11
N LEU A 239 0.26 -8.93 -15.78
CA LEU A 239 -1.18 -9.10 -16.05
C LEU A 239 -2.04 -9.27 -14.80
N SER A 240 -1.46 -9.72 -13.69
CA SER A 240 -2.20 -9.82 -12.43
C SER A 240 -2.50 -8.44 -11.83
N GLY A 241 -1.66 -7.43 -12.09
CA GLY A 241 -1.68 -6.12 -11.44
C GLY A 241 -1.14 -6.09 -10.02
N ILE A 242 -0.57 -7.19 -9.52
CA ILE A 242 -0.20 -7.32 -8.11
C ILE A 242 0.83 -6.29 -7.67
N ASP A 243 1.81 -5.96 -8.51
CA ASP A 243 2.89 -5.04 -8.14
C ASP A 243 2.36 -3.62 -7.94
N ALA A 244 1.48 -3.14 -8.84
CA ALA A 244 0.83 -1.85 -8.68
C ALA A 244 -0.04 -1.78 -7.40
N VAL A 245 -0.72 -2.89 -7.06
CA VAL A 245 -1.49 -3.01 -5.81
C VAL A 245 -0.57 -2.97 -4.58
N VAL A 246 0.53 -3.72 -4.61
CA VAL A 246 1.54 -3.72 -3.53
C VAL A 246 2.13 -2.34 -3.33
N ASP A 247 2.46 -1.62 -4.40
CA ASP A 247 2.99 -0.26 -4.31
C ASP A 247 1.98 0.70 -3.69
N ALA A 248 0.70 0.62 -4.08
CA ALA A 248 -0.35 1.43 -3.47
C ALA A 248 -0.59 1.09 -1.99
N ILE A 249 -0.47 -0.18 -1.60
CA ILE A 249 -0.55 -0.59 -0.19
C ILE A 249 0.66 -0.05 0.59
N ARG A 250 1.88 -0.15 0.04
CA ARG A 250 3.08 0.43 0.63
C ARG A 250 2.95 1.95 0.81
N ALA A 251 2.35 2.64 -0.16
CA ALA A 251 2.01 4.05 -0.06
C ALA A 251 1.05 4.35 1.09
N ALA A 252 -0.03 3.56 1.21
CA ALA A 252 -0.98 3.71 2.30
C ALA A 252 -0.37 3.42 3.68
N ILE A 253 0.53 2.43 3.77
CA ILE A 253 1.30 2.11 4.99
C ILE A 253 2.22 3.28 5.38
N ALA A 254 2.94 3.87 4.42
CA ALA A 254 3.78 5.05 4.68
C ALA A 254 2.94 6.24 5.20
N GLN A 255 1.76 6.46 4.63
CA GLN A 255 0.81 7.45 5.15
C GLN A 255 0.31 7.11 6.55
N GLY A 256 0.06 5.82 6.86
CA GLY A 256 -0.33 5.36 8.19
C GLY A 256 0.73 5.69 9.24
N TRP A 257 2.00 5.41 8.95
CA TRP A 257 3.13 5.79 9.82
C TRP A 257 3.22 7.30 10.04
N TYR A 258 3.07 8.10 8.98
CA TYR A 258 3.05 9.56 9.12
C TYR A 258 1.89 10.04 10.01
N ARG A 259 0.69 9.49 9.84
CA ARG A 259 -0.47 9.84 10.69
C ARG A 259 -0.26 9.44 12.14
N ARG A 260 0.34 8.27 12.40
CA ARG A 260 0.70 7.83 13.75
C ARG A 260 1.67 8.79 14.41
N MET A 261 2.73 9.19 13.71
CA MET A 261 3.68 10.21 14.20
C MET A 261 2.93 11.50 14.59
N ARG A 262 2.04 12.01 13.73
CA ARG A 262 1.26 13.21 14.06
C ARG A 262 0.35 13.03 15.28
N SER A 263 -0.28 11.86 15.41
CA SER A 263 -1.11 11.52 16.56
C SER A 263 -0.30 11.55 17.86
N VAL A 264 0.89 10.96 17.84
CA VAL A 264 1.84 10.99 18.96
C VAL A 264 2.24 12.41 19.32
N LEU A 265 2.61 13.23 18.33
CA LEU A 265 2.98 14.64 18.56
C LEU A 265 1.81 15.44 19.15
N ALA A 266 0.58 15.22 18.67
CA ALA A 266 -0.61 15.85 19.21
C ALA A 266 -0.92 15.40 20.65
N GLU A 267 -0.66 14.14 20.98
CA GLU A 267 -0.79 13.63 22.34
C GLU A 267 0.27 14.22 23.29
N LEU A 268 1.53 14.28 22.87
CA LEU A 268 2.59 14.93 23.64
C LEU A 268 2.28 16.41 23.88
N HIS A 269 1.81 17.14 22.86
CA HIS A 269 1.39 18.53 23.02
C HIS A 269 0.26 18.67 24.06
N ARG A 270 -0.75 17.80 24.02
CA ARG A 270 -1.81 17.76 25.05
C ARG A 270 -1.25 17.47 26.45
N ILE A 271 -0.31 16.54 26.59
CA ILE A 271 0.35 16.25 27.87
C ILE A 271 1.03 17.52 28.42
N GLY A 272 1.80 18.22 27.59
CA GLY A 272 2.47 19.47 27.95
C GLY A 272 1.50 20.56 28.38
N VAL A 273 0.42 20.78 27.63
CA VAL A 273 -0.64 21.77 27.97
C VAL A 273 -1.33 21.42 29.30
N THR A 274 -1.50 20.14 29.62
CA THR A 274 -2.07 19.70 30.91
C THR A 274 -1.11 19.85 32.11
N GLY A 275 0.07 20.47 31.91
CA GLY A 275 1.01 20.83 32.98
C GLY A 275 2.03 19.75 33.35
N VAL A 276 2.08 18.63 32.61
CA VAL A 276 3.11 17.61 32.80
C VAL A 276 4.35 18.02 32.00
N LEU A 277 5.40 18.47 32.69
CA LEU A 277 6.70 18.84 32.11
C LEU A 277 6.58 19.78 30.88
N PRO A 278 5.84 20.91 30.98
CA PRO A 278 5.48 21.74 29.83
C PRO A 278 6.71 22.26 29.08
N MET A 279 7.76 22.67 29.81
CA MET A 279 8.99 23.18 29.20
C MET A 279 9.78 22.09 28.46
N GLN A 280 9.86 20.88 29.02
CA GLN A 280 10.59 19.77 28.42
C GLN A 280 9.86 19.25 27.18
N VAL A 281 8.53 19.17 27.25
CA VAL A 281 7.69 18.80 26.10
C VAL A 281 7.80 19.87 25.00
N ASP A 282 7.71 21.15 25.33
CA ASP A 282 7.86 22.23 24.35
C ASP A 282 9.25 22.24 23.71
N ALA A 283 10.31 22.10 24.52
CA ALA A 283 11.69 22.00 24.04
C ALA A 283 11.90 20.79 23.11
N PHE A 284 11.25 19.66 23.41
CA PHE A 284 11.28 18.49 22.54
C PHE A 284 10.53 18.73 21.22
N LEU A 285 9.31 19.26 21.30
CA LEU A 285 8.45 19.54 20.15
C LEU A 285 9.05 20.58 19.19
N THR A 286 9.92 21.45 19.68
CA THR A 286 10.60 22.48 18.90
C THR A 286 12.05 22.13 18.52
N SER A 287 12.55 20.97 18.95
CA SER A 287 13.93 20.52 18.69
C SER A 287 14.20 20.23 17.21
N ASP A 288 15.43 20.49 16.78
CA ASP A 288 15.85 20.28 15.40
C ASP A 288 15.75 18.80 14.98
N ASP A 289 16.21 17.88 15.85
CA ASP A 289 16.11 16.43 15.64
C ASP A 289 14.67 16.00 15.34
N LEU A 290 13.70 16.49 16.11
CA LEU A 290 12.31 16.12 15.93
C LEU A 290 11.72 16.71 14.64
N LEU A 291 12.03 17.97 14.33
CA LEU A 291 11.53 18.63 13.13
C LEU A 291 12.09 17.97 11.86
N VAL A 292 13.35 17.55 11.88
CA VAL A 292 13.97 16.79 10.79
C VAL A 292 13.37 15.38 10.69
N ALA A 293 13.13 14.71 11.82
CA ALA A 293 12.46 13.41 11.83
C ALA A 293 11.03 13.48 11.27
N ALA A 294 10.26 14.51 11.66
CA ALA A 294 8.91 14.74 11.19
C ALA A 294 8.88 15.05 9.68
N MET A 295 9.82 15.86 9.20
CA MET A 295 10.03 16.04 7.77
C MET A 295 10.31 14.71 7.08
N GLN A 296 11.23 13.87 7.57
CA GLN A 296 11.55 12.60 6.90
C GLN A 296 10.33 11.67 6.85
N CYS A 297 9.51 11.61 7.90
CA CYS A 297 8.22 10.89 7.86
C CYS A 297 7.31 11.41 6.74
N ALA A 298 7.23 12.73 6.58
CA ALA A 298 6.42 13.36 5.53
C ALA A 298 7.00 13.10 4.12
N VAL A 299 8.33 13.14 3.96
CA VAL A 299 9.03 12.83 2.70
C VAL A 299 8.78 11.38 2.29
N ASP A 300 8.91 10.43 3.21
CA ASP A 300 8.66 9.02 2.93
C ASP A 300 7.21 8.80 2.49
N ALA A 301 6.24 9.40 3.19
CA ALA A 301 4.82 9.29 2.84
C ALA A 301 4.47 9.96 1.50
N ALA A 302 5.07 11.11 1.21
CA ALA A 302 4.90 11.81 -0.08
C ALA A 302 5.52 11.01 -1.25
N THR A 303 6.74 10.51 -1.06
CA THR A 303 7.47 9.74 -2.06
C THR A 303 6.73 8.44 -2.38
N ALA A 304 6.25 7.73 -1.34
CA ALA A 304 5.45 6.53 -1.52
C ALA A 304 4.11 6.82 -2.22
N ALA A 305 3.54 8.01 -2.06
CA ALA A 305 2.37 8.47 -2.82
C ALA A 305 2.68 8.92 -4.26
N GLY A 306 3.94 8.77 -4.72
CA GLY A 306 4.39 9.18 -6.05
C GLY A 306 4.62 10.68 -6.21
N ILE A 307 4.70 11.44 -5.11
CA ILE A 307 4.99 12.88 -5.14
C ILE A 307 6.51 13.05 -5.03
N PRO A 308 7.20 13.53 -6.08
CA PRO A 308 8.65 13.64 -6.05
C PRO A 308 9.09 14.71 -5.04
N VAL A 309 9.96 14.32 -4.12
CA VAL A 309 10.62 15.20 -3.14
C VAL A 309 12.09 15.32 -3.50
N GLU A 310 12.63 16.53 -3.47
CA GLU A 310 14.05 16.77 -3.67
C GLU A 310 14.87 16.36 -2.43
N LEU A 311 15.89 15.53 -2.64
CA LEU A 311 16.68 14.89 -1.58
C LEU A 311 18.10 15.43 -1.46
N SER A 312 18.43 16.54 -2.13
CA SER A 312 19.76 17.14 -2.03
C SER A 312 20.00 17.75 -0.64
N ASP A 313 21.25 17.61 -0.18
CA ASP A 313 21.76 18.15 1.09
C ASP A 313 22.52 19.47 0.91
N HIS A 314 22.47 20.07 -0.28
CA HIS A 314 23.05 21.39 -0.49
C HIS A 314 22.21 22.47 0.23
N PRO A 315 22.82 23.46 0.91
CA PRO A 315 22.09 24.47 1.68
C PRO A 315 20.96 25.14 0.90
N GLU A 316 21.23 25.62 -0.32
CA GLU A 316 20.22 26.30 -1.15
C GLU A 316 19.05 25.40 -1.55
N ASP A 317 19.28 24.09 -1.68
CA ASP A 317 18.24 23.14 -2.08
C ASP A 317 17.24 22.93 -0.93
N HIS A 318 17.69 23.08 0.32
CA HIS A 318 16.78 23.11 1.47
C HIS A 318 15.84 24.32 1.43
N ARG A 319 16.33 25.50 1.04
CA ARG A 319 15.49 26.71 0.89
C ARG A 319 14.50 26.53 -0.25
N TYR A 320 14.97 26.09 -1.42
CA TYR A 320 14.10 25.85 -2.59
C TYR A 320 13.02 24.80 -2.29
N ARG A 321 13.38 23.71 -1.60
CA ARG A 321 12.42 22.70 -1.14
C ARG A 321 11.37 23.31 -0.22
N ALA A 322 11.76 24.16 0.74
CA ALA A 322 10.80 24.84 1.61
C ALA A 322 9.81 25.71 0.81
N GLU A 323 10.28 26.54 -0.11
CA GLU A 323 9.40 27.40 -0.92
C GLU A 323 8.43 26.61 -1.80
N ARG A 324 8.92 25.52 -2.41
CA ARG A 324 8.08 24.63 -3.24
C ARG A 324 6.99 23.96 -2.41
N TRP A 325 7.34 23.41 -1.24
CA TRP A 325 6.40 22.71 -0.38
C TRP A 325 5.45 23.64 0.37
N GLN A 326 5.84 24.90 0.61
CA GLN A 326 4.94 25.93 1.11
C GLN A 326 3.82 26.22 0.10
N ARG A 327 4.18 26.39 -1.18
CA ARG A 327 3.19 26.57 -2.26
C ARG A 327 2.31 25.34 -2.42
N PHE A 328 2.88 24.14 -2.34
CA PHE A 328 2.11 22.89 -2.36
C PHE A 328 1.10 22.81 -1.21
N ALA A 329 1.52 23.11 0.02
CA ALA A 329 0.67 23.07 1.20
C ALA A 329 -0.46 24.11 1.18
N ALA A 330 -0.24 25.26 0.52
CA ALA A 330 -1.24 26.30 0.32
C ALA A 330 -2.18 26.02 -0.88
N GLY A 331 -1.89 25.00 -1.69
CA GLY A 331 -2.68 24.62 -2.86
C GLY A 331 -3.95 23.83 -2.50
N PRO A 332 -4.70 23.37 -3.52
CA PRO A 332 -5.94 22.61 -3.35
C PRO A 332 -5.66 21.14 -2.97
N VAL A 333 -4.97 20.93 -1.86
CA VAL A 333 -4.62 19.60 -1.34
C VAL A 333 -5.45 19.27 -0.10
N THR A 334 -5.56 17.97 0.23
CA THR A 334 -6.24 17.57 1.47
C THR A 334 -5.45 18.01 2.70
N ALA A 335 -6.11 18.09 3.86
CA ALA A 335 -5.46 18.45 5.12
C ALA A 335 -4.24 17.56 5.47
N THR A 336 -4.27 16.29 5.04
CA THR A 336 -3.14 15.37 5.22
C THR A 336 -1.92 15.80 4.40
N TYR A 337 -2.11 16.10 3.11
CA TYR A 337 -1.02 16.57 2.24
C TYR A 337 -0.54 17.98 2.58
N ALA A 338 -1.44 18.88 3.01
CA ALA A 338 -1.06 20.20 3.52
C ALA A 338 -0.15 20.10 4.75
N ALA A 339 -0.45 19.17 5.66
CA ALA A 339 0.39 18.93 6.83
C ALA A 339 1.74 18.31 6.46
N MET A 340 1.78 17.36 5.51
CA MET A 340 3.05 16.82 5.00
C MET A 340 3.93 17.96 4.47
N GLY A 341 3.34 18.85 3.65
CA GLY A 341 4.08 20.01 3.14
C GLY A 341 4.54 20.94 4.26
N THR A 342 3.74 21.16 5.29
CA THR A 342 4.13 21.98 6.45
C THR A 342 5.31 21.38 7.21
N ASP A 343 5.31 20.07 7.45
CA ASP A 343 6.42 19.39 8.13
C ASP A 343 7.68 19.39 7.26
N ILE A 344 7.54 19.23 5.93
CA ILE A 344 8.66 19.34 4.98
C ILE A 344 9.25 20.75 4.98
N VAL A 345 8.42 21.79 4.97
CA VAL A 345 8.85 23.19 5.06
C VAL A 345 9.66 23.42 6.34
N ARG A 346 9.11 23.01 7.50
CA ARG A 346 9.76 23.21 8.80
C ARG A 346 11.12 22.53 8.86
N GLY A 347 11.21 21.24 8.52
CA GLY A 347 12.48 20.52 8.53
C GLY A 347 13.48 21.08 7.53
N SER A 348 13.03 21.50 6.35
CA SER A 348 13.91 22.09 5.33
C SER A 348 14.48 23.43 5.78
N LEU A 349 13.68 24.31 6.39
CA LEU A 349 14.17 25.58 6.94
C LEU A 349 15.13 25.36 8.13
N ARG A 350 14.93 24.30 8.93
CA ARG A 350 15.89 23.92 9.98
C ARG A 350 17.23 23.49 9.39
N LEU A 351 17.22 22.60 8.40
CA LEU A 351 18.45 22.16 7.72
C LEU A 351 19.17 23.33 7.03
N TRP A 352 18.44 24.21 6.34
CA TRP A 352 19.01 25.41 5.74
C TRP A 352 19.71 26.32 6.76
N ARG A 353 19.09 26.54 7.92
CA ARG A 353 19.68 27.32 9.01
C ARG A 353 20.95 26.65 9.57
N LEU A 354 20.92 25.33 9.79
CA LEU A 354 22.08 24.56 10.28
C LEU A 354 23.25 24.59 9.29
N ALA A 355 22.94 24.66 7.99
CA ALA A 355 23.93 24.75 6.93
C ALA A 355 24.48 26.18 6.70
N GLY A 356 24.14 27.14 7.57
CA GLY A 356 24.67 28.50 7.54
C GLY A 356 23.83 29.53 6.76
N GLY A 357 22.62 29.16 6.33
CA GLY A 357 21.68 30.07 5.68
C GLY A 357 21.28 31.26 6.55
N ARG A 358 21.18 32.45 5.95
CA ARG A 358 20.72 33.70 6.61
C ARG A 358 19.49 34.24 5.88
N ALA A 359 18.48 34.64 6.67
CA ALA A 359 17.19 35.17 6.20
C ALA A 359 17.29 36.56 5.57
#